data_AF-C8WMH6-F1
#
_entry.id   AF-C8WMH6-F1
#
_cell.length_a   1.000
_cell.length_b   1.000
_cell.length_c   1.000
_cell.angle_alpha   90.00
_cell.angle_beta   90.00
_cell.angle_gamma   90.00
#
_symmetry.space_group_name_H-M   'P 1'
#
loop_
_entity.id
_entity.type
_entity.pdbx_description
1 polymer ?
#
loop_
_entity_poly.entity_id
_entity_poly.type
_entity_poly.pdbx_seq_one_letter_code
_entity_poly.pdbx_strand_id
1 'polypeptide(L)'
;MRAPSALKPDVPSFGYATFLSINATSIWGGIYPYLPAFCQTSLTTIVFYTVQIAVFWLAFCAAMAFTWARPGLSRGAHVLAFSAPLAFGPLMLVGAMYLESLALALVVGAAALIGVGSAGYLMSWQRVFASLDSARGNLALIKGTGFSALLYFFLCFIPTALTAYLIPLVLVPLAGLCLWIAAHATDAQQPMFDDVPREHAVVYKNALCESFLPALSVGALGFCSGAIRFIAVTHQELLSTINIFSMSALLAVVAVFYGAWRRRTIHVDLMSVFRVLFPIAATCLIVLPFAGGEFTTVGSGVTYACFMLACVLMMMHCGQISRDSGINPVFIFAFYGTITYFMQMCGYLVGYASGSAAALGVEQLSFVALVALYVMLLIALVGRKVGKLHTNRLEFLMLTPKAPQKETSAEIAVTQAVRSRDVAAPAGAATGPQLADRVSKRCKRLSELYGLSSREAEVMELLVRGYSGPAIAEMLFISENTMRTHSKRIYAKLDIHKKQELLVLIDQM
;
A
#
# COMPACT_ATOMS: atom_id res chain seq x y z
N MET A 1 27.65 -4.35 1.11
CA MET A 1 26.69 -3.79 2.09
C MET A 1 26.16 -4.92 2.94
N ARG A 2 26.35 -4.91 4.27
CA ARG A 2 25.75 -5.93 5.17
C ARG A 2 24.23 -5.85 5.04
N ALA A 3 23.56 -6.99 4.83
CA ALA A 3 22.10 -7.04 4.85
C ALA A 3 21.61 -6.46 6.19
N PRO A 4 20.71 -5.46 6.20
CA PRO A 4 20.18 -4.92 7.44
C PRO A 4 19.59 -6.07 8.26
N SER A 5 19.95 -6.13 9.55
CA SER A 5 19.46 -7.20 10.44
C SER A 5 17.94 -7.27 10.36
N ALA A 6 17.44 -8.42 9.91
CA ALA A 6 16.03 -8.67 9.64
C ALA A 6 15.08 -8.22 10.76
N LEU A 7 15.50 -8.34 12.02
CA LEU A 7 14.67 -8.08 13.21
C LEU A 7 14.85 -6.70 13.86
N LYS A 8 15.83 -5.88 13.46
CA LYS A 8 15.99 -4.55 14.10
C LYS A 8 14.95 -3.61 13.52
N PRO A 9 14.06 -3.01 14.32
CA PRO A 9 13.11 -2.01 13.84
C PRO A 9 13.88 -0.75 13.42
N ASP A 10 13.62 -0.29 12.21
CA ASP A 10 14.00 1.02 11.70
C ASP A 10 12.90 2.05 11.98
N VAL A 11 13.25 3.34 11.91
CA VAL A 11 12.35 4.45 12.28
C VAL A 11 11.02 4.41 11.52
N PRO A 12 10.98 4.19 10.19
CA PRO A 12 9.72 4.05 9.45
C PRO A 12 8.87 2.87 9.94
N SER A 13 9.46 1.69 10.11
CA SER A 13 8.73 0.50 10.59
C SER A 13 8.15 0.71 11.99
N PHE A 14 8.95 1.23 12.93
CA PHE A 14 8.52 1.45 14.31
C PHE A 14 7.48 2.57 14.43
N GLY A 15 7.69 3.67 13.71
CA GLY A 15 6.74 4.79 13.68
C GLY A 15 5.39 4.37 13.11
N TYR A 16 5.39 3.63 12.00
CA TYR A 16 4.16 3.10 11.41
C TYR A 16 3.51 2.05 12.30
N ALA A 17 4.30 1.21 12.99
CA ALA A 17 3.79 0.25 13.95
C ALA A 17 3.04 0.94 15.11
N THR A 18 3.64 1.99 15.67
CA THR A 18 3.06 2.81 16.74
C THR A 18 1.77 3.48 16.27
N PHE A 19 1.79 4.05 15.06
CA PHE A 19 0.59 4.63 14.47
C PHE A 19 -0.53 3.61 14.25
N LEU A 20 -0.20 2.45 13.68
CA LEU A 20 -1.20 1.43 13.36
C LEU A 20 -1.77 0.78 14.63
N SER A 21 -0.98 0.64 15.71
CA SER A 21 -1.51 0.21 17.01
C SER A 21 -2.42 1.25 17.65
N ILE A 22 -2.14 2.56 17.50
CA ILE A 22 -3.04 3.63 17.92
C ILE A 22 -4.38 3.49 17.18
N ASN A 23 -4.36 3.32 15.85
CA ASN A 23 -5.59 3.10 15.08
C ASN A 23 -6.32 1.81 15.45
N ALA A 24 -5.59 0.74 15.78
CA ALA A 24 -6.19 -0.49 16.29
C ALA A 24 -7.03 -0.24 17.57
N THR A 25 -6.68 0.78 18.35
CA THR A 25 -7.46 1.21 19.54
C THR A 25 -8.48 2.31 19.26
N SER A 26 -8.33 3.13 18.21
CA SER A 26 -9.19 4.31 17.97
C SER A 26 -10.12 4.17 16.76
N ILE A 27 -9.61 4.16 15.52
CA ILE A 27 -10.46 3.93 14.33
C ILE A 27 -11.05 2.53 14.40
N TRP A 28 -10.20 1.54 14.60
CA TRP A 28 -10.55 0.13 14.57
C TRP A 28 -10.97 -0.38 15.95
N GLY A 29 -10.67 0.33 17.04
CA GLY A 29 -11.05 0.00 18.41
C GLY A 29 -12.14 0.84 19.05
N GLY A 30 -12.46 1.99 18.46
CA GLY A 30 -13.58 2.83 18.87
C GLY A 30 -13.30 3.80 19.98
N ILE A 31 -14.32 3.94 20.84
CA ILE A 31 -14.32 4.81 22.01
C ILE A 31 -13.51 4.20 23.16
N TYR A 32 -13.36 2.87 23.21
CA TYR A 32 -12.54 2.18 24.19
C TYR A 32 -11.04 2.28 23.80
N PRO A 33 -10.10 2.57 24.73
CA PRO A 33 -10.26 2.63 26.19
C PRO A 33 -10.58 4.02 26.77
N TYR A 34 -10.87 5.01 25.92
CA TYR A 34 -10.93 6.42 26.30
C TYR A 34 -12.18 6.81 27.10
N LEU A 35 -13.29 6.10 26.90
CA LEU A 35 -14.53 6.29 27.64
C LEU A 35 -14.90 5.01 28.40
N PRO A 36 -15.23 5.05 29.70
CA PRO A 36 -15.65 3.88 30.46
C PRO A 36 -16.99 3.30 29.99
N ALA A 37 -17.22 2.02 30.26
CA ALA A 37 -18.41 1.29 29.81
C ALA A 37 -19.74 1.94 30.23
N PHE A 38 -19.82 2.53 31.43
CA PHE A 38 -21.04 3.19 31.91
C PHE A 38 -21.42 4.45 31.10
N CYS A 39 -20.45 5.08 30.42
CA CYS A 39 -20.69 6.22 29.52
C CYS A 39 -20.92 5.79 28.06
N GLN A 40 -20.63 4.53 27.70
CA GLN A 40 -20.79 4.00 26.34
C GLN A 40 -22.24 3.53 26.10
N THR A 41 -23.15 4.48 25.97
CA THR A 41 -24.51 4.19 25.52
C THR A 41 -24.54 3.80 24.04
N SER A 42 -25.58 3.10 23.59
CA SER A 42 -25.76 2.76 22.17
C SER A 42 -25.77 4.02 21.29
N LEU A 43 -26.41 5.10 21.76
CA LEU A 43 -26.45 6.38 21.04
C LEU A 43 -25.07 7.00 20.89
N THR A 44 -24.32 7.15 21.98
CA THR A 44 -22.97 7.77 21.95
C THR A 44 -22.01 6.98 21.07
N THR A 45 -22.08 5.65 21.15
CA THR A 45 -21.25 4.75 20.34
C THR A 45 -21.58 4.84 18.86
N ILE A 46 -22.86 4.77 18.49
CA ILE A 46 -23.31 4.91 17.09
C ILE A 46 -22.93 6.29 16.53
N VAL A 47 -23.15 7.37 17.29
CA VAL A 47 -22.82 8.74 16.88
C VAL A 47 -21.32 8.88 16.66
N PHE A 48 -20.49 8.41 17.59
CA PHE A 48 -19.04 8.46 17.46
C PHE A 48 -18.55 7.79 16.18
N TYR A 49 -18.93 6.53 15.94
CA TYR A 49 -18.46 5.81 14.75
C TYR A 49 -18.98 6.40 13.46
N THR A 50 -20.23 6.87 13.44
CA THR A 50 -20.83 7.52 12.26
C THR A 50 -20.07 8.79 11.89
N VAL A 51 -19.81 9.66 12.88
CA VAL A 51 -19.05 10.90 12.65
C VAL A 51 -17.61 10.56 12.28
N GLN A 52 -16.97 9.64 12.99
CA GLN A 52 -15.58 9.24 12.75
C GLN A 52 -15.39 8.72 11.33
N ILE A 53 -16.21 7.77 10.87
CA ILE A 53 -16.08 7.18 9.52
C ILE A 53 -16.40 8.21 8.42
N ALA A 54 -17.40 9.06 8.63
CA ALA A 54 -17.75 10.11 7.68
C ALA A 54 -16.62 11.14 7.54
N VAL A 55 -16.06 11.62 8.65
CA VAL A 55 -14.96 12.58 8.63
C VAL A 55 -13.68 11.95 8.09
N PHE A 56 -13.40 10.69 8.43
CA PHE A 56 -12.28 9.94 7.87
C PHE A 56 -12.38 9.81 6.34
N TRP A 57 -13.56 9.47 5.81
CA TRP A 57 -13.82 9.45 4.37
C TRP A 57 -13.69 10.84 3.73
N LEU A 58 -14.31 11.87 4.32
CA LEU A 58 -14.24 13.25 3.82
C LEU A 58 -12.80 13.77 3.78
N ALA A 59 -11.94 13.36 4.72
CA ALA A 59 -10.52 13.72 4.70
C ALA A 59 -9.79 13.17 3.46
N PHE A 60 -10.12 11.96 2.99
CA PHE A 60 -9.59 11.43 1.72
C PHE A 60 -10.13 12.17 0.50
N CYS A 61 -11.42 12.48 0.46
CA CYS A 61 -12.00 13.32 -0.60
C CYS A 61 -11.32 14.69 -0.66
N ALA A 62 -11.15 15.32 0.50
CA ALA A 62 -10.49 16.61 0.64
C ALA A 62 -9.03 16.55 0.21
N ALA A 63 -8.27 15.52 0.62
CA ALA A 63 -6.88 15.35 0.22
C ALA A 63 -6.73 15.18 -1.30
N MET A 64 -7.61 14.41 -1.94
CA MET A 64 -7.62 14.26 -3.40
C MET A 64 -7.90 15.61 -4.08
N ALA A 65 -8.93 16.33 -3.63
CA ALA A 65 -9.30 17.64 -4.17
C ALA A 65 -8.20 18.70 -3.94
N PHE A 66 -7.61 18.76 -2.74
CA PHE A 66 -6.55 19.70 -2.41
C PHE A 66 -5.25 19.39 -3.15
N THR A 67 -4.90 18.12 -3.32
CA THR A 67 -3.71 17.76 -4.10
C THR A 67 -3.88 18.12 -5.57
N TRP A 68 -5.09 17.97 -6.12
CA TRP A 68 -5.42 18.45 -7.46
C TRP A 68 -5.40 19.98 -7.56
N ALA A 69 -5.90 20.68 -6.55
CA ALA A 69 -6.12 22.12 -6.62
C ALA A 69 -4.91 22.97 -6.22
N ARG A 70 -4.16 22.51 -5.22
CA ARG A 70 -3.00 23.17 -4.62
C ARG A 70 -1.93 22.12 -4.31
N PRO A 71 -1.21 21.62 -5.33
CA PRO A 71 -0.25 20.52 -5.17
C PRO A 71 0.84 20.80 -4.14
N GLY A 72 1.23 22.07 -3.97
CA GLY A 72 2.20 22.50 -2.96
C GLY A 72 1.81 22.12 -1.52
N LEU A 73 0.51 22.03 -1.22
CA LEU A 73 0.04 21.56 0.09
C LEU A 73 0.27 20.07 0.31
N SER A 74 0.51 19.27 -0.72
CA SER A 74 0.82 17.84 -0.57
C SER A 74 2.33 17.54 -0.48
N ARG A 75 3.18 18.57 -0.62
CA ARG A 75 4.65 18.44 -0.54
C ARG A 75 5.17 18.18 0.87
N GLY A 76 4.43 18.58 1.90
CA GLY A 76 4.79 18.34 3.30
C GLY A 76 4.17 17.05 3.84
N ALA A 77 4.79 16.46 4.85
CA ALA A 77 4.18 15.37 5.63
C ALA A 77 3.20 15.88 6.71
N HIS A 78 3.11 17.20 6.94
CA HIS A 78 2.15 17.86 7.84
C HIS A 78 1.97 17.20 9.21
N VAL A 79 3.09 16.74 9.79
CA VAL A 79 3.10 15.89 10.98
C VAL A 79 2.33 16.51 12.14
N LEU A 80 2.59 17.79 12.46
CA LEU A 80 1.92 18.47 13.57
C LEU A 80 0.42 18.67 13.30
N ALA A 81 0.04 19.00 12.06
CA ALA A 81 -1.36 19.23 11.69
C ALA A 81 -2.23 17.99 11.88
N PHE A 82 -1.65 16.79 11.76
CA PHE A 82 -2.37 15.52 11.98
C PHE A 82 -2.11 14.90 13.36
N SER A 83 -1.00 15.22 14.03
CA SER A 83 -0.71 14.72 15.39
C SER A 83 -1.56 15.42 16.44
N ALA A 84 -1.75 16.73 16.31
CA ALA A 84 -2.58 17.51 17.23
C ALA A 84 -4.03 16.97 17.33
N PRO A 85 -4.78 16.79 16.22
CA PRO A 85 -6.14 16.22 16.30
C PRO A 85 -6.13 14.77 16.78
N LEU A 86 -5.12 13.96 16.41
CA LEU A 86 -5.01 12.57 16.85
C LEU A 86 -4.72 12.42 18.36
N ALA A 87 -4.04 13.40 18.98
CA ALA A 87 -3.81 13.45 20.42
C ALA A 87 -4.98 14.08 21.17
N PHE A 88 -5.53 15.18 20.65
CA PHE A 88 -6.58 15.94 21.33
C PHE A 88 -7.93 15.22 21.30
N GLY A 89 -8.27 14.50 20.22
CA GLY A 89 -9.52 13.76 20.11
C GLY A 89 -9.75 12.75 21.24
N PRO A 90 -8.81 11.84 21.52
CA PRO A 90 -8.91 10.94 22.67
C PRO A 90 -8.99 11.66 24.03
N LEU A 91 -8.27 12.77 24.21
CA LEU A 91 -8.36 13.59 25.44
C LEU A 91 -9.76 14.22 25.60
N MET A 92 -10.43 14.58 24.51
CA MET A 92 -11.84 15.03 24.55
C MET A 92 -12.79 13.91 25.00
N LEU A 93 -12.54 12.65 24.62
CA LEU A 93 -13.33 11.50 25.11
C LEU A 93 -13.13 11.31 26.62
N VAL A 94 -11.89 11.45 27.11
CA VAL A 94 -11.62 11.43 28.55
C VAL A 94 -12.33 12.60 29.25
N GLY A 95 -12.31 13.80 28.66
CA GLY A 95 -13.03 14.96 29.19
C GLY A 95 -14.54 14.76 29.27
N ALA A 96 -15.12 13.98 28.35
CA ALA A 96 -16.56 13.65 28.35
C ALA A 96 -16.99 12.85 29.59
N MET A 97 -16.06 12.20 30.30
CA MET A 97 -16.34 11.54 31.59
C MET A 97 -16.66 12.51 32.72
N TYR A 98 -16.12 13.72 32.65
CA TYR A 98 -16.20 14.70 33.74
C TYR A 98 -17.20 15.83 33.46
N LEU A 99 -17.58 16.00 32.19
CA LEU A 99 -18.43 17.09 31.71
C LEU A 99 -19.71 16.53 31.07
N GLU A 100 -20.61 16.00 31.90
CA GLU A 100 -21.84 15.33 31.44
C GLU A 100 -22.69 16.20 30.48
N SER A 101 -22.81 17.49 30.76
CA SER A 101 -23.58 18.44 29.94
C SER A 101 -23.00 18.67 28.54
N LEU A 102 -21.70 18.45 28.36
CA LEU A 102 -21.00 18.57 27.08
C LEU A 102 -20.63 17.21 26.47
N ALA A 103 -20.98 16.09 27.11
CA ALA A 103 -20.47 14.78 26.74
C ALA A 103 -20.70 14.43 25.27
N LEU A 104 -21.92 14.61 24.75
CA LEU A 104 -22.22 14.32 23.34
C LEU A 104 -21.44 15.22 22.37
N ALA A 105 -21.30 16.51 22.70
CA ALA A 105 -20.52 17.45 21.87
C ALA A 105 -19.03 17.07 21.86
N LEU A 106 -18.49 16.67 23.01
CA LEU A 106 -17.11 16.19 23.14
C LEU A 106 -16.88 14.89 22.37
N VAL A 107 -17.84 13.96 22.40
CA VAL A 107 -17.80 12.71 21.63
C VAL A 107 -17.79 12.99 20.12
N VAL A 108 -18.65 13.89 19.63
CA VAL A 108 -18.70 14.30 18.22
C VAL A 108 -17.39 14.99 17.80
N GLY A 109 -16.90 15.93 18.60
CA GLY A 109 -15.63 16.61 18.35
C GLY A 109 -14.45 15.64 18.32
N ALA A 110 -14.39 14.71 19.28
CA ALA A 110 -13.38 13.67 19.32
C ALA A 110 -13.41 12.76 18.09
N ALA A 111 -14.59 12.30 17.68
CA ALA A 111 -14.78 11.47 16.50
C ALA A 111 -14.23 12.15 15.25
N ALA A 112 -14.55 13.44 15.06
CA ALA A 112 -14.06 14.22 13.93
C ALA A 112 -12.53 14.36 13.95
N LEU A 113 -11.94 14.70 15.10
CA LEU A 113 -10.49 14.87 15.22
C LEU A 113 -9.73 13.56 15.01
N ILE A 114 -10.21 12.45 15.59
CA ILE A 114 -9.61 11.13 15.38
C ILE A 114 -9.70 10.76 13.89
N GLY A 115 -10.84 11.01 13.23
CA GLY A 115 -11.01 10.81 11.79
C GLY A 115 -9.98 11.58 10.95
N VAL A 116 -9.89 12.90 11.12
CA VAL A 116 -8.95 13.74 10.35
C VAL A 116 -7.50 13.36 10.64
N GLY A 117 -7.12 13.25 11.92
CA GLY A 117 -5.75 12.97 12.33
C GLY A 117 -5.25 11.63 11.78
N SER A 118 -6.09 10.61 11.84
CA SER A 118 -5.73 9.28 11.35
C SER A 118 -5.65 9.19 9.83
N ALA A 119 -6.58 9.83 9.10
CA ALA A 119 -6.53 9.89 7.65
C ALA A 119 -5.25 10.62 7.17
N GLY A 120 -4.93 11.74 7.82
CA GLY A 120 -3.71 12.51 7.55
C GLY A 120 -2.44 11.69 7.79
N TYR A 121 -2.34 10.98 8.92
CA TYR A 121 -1.21 10.08 9.16
C TYR A 121 -1.07 8.97 8.11
N LEU A 122 -2.16 8.35 7.66
CA LEU A 122 -2.09 7.34 6.61
C LEU A 122 -1.50 7.92 5.31
N MET A 123 -1.92 9.13 4.93
CA MET A 123 -1.38 9.82 3.76
C MET A 123 0.09 10.24 3.94
N SER A 124 0.46 10.71 5.13
CA SER A 124 1.85 11.07 5.45
C SER A 124 2.78 9.86 5.45
N TRP A 125 2.32 8.72 5.98
CA TRP A 125 3.07 7.46 5.90
C TRP A 125 3.13 6.93 4.48
N GLN A 126 2.05 7.06 3.69
CA GLN A 126 2.05 6.72 2.27
C GLN A 126 3.13 7.49 1.52
N ARG A 127 3.23 8.81 1.77
CA ARG A 127 4.29 9.66 1.19
C ARG A 127 5.67 9.13 1.54
N VAL A 128 5.92 8.80 2.80
CA VAL A 128 7.21 8.24 3.25
C VAL A 128 7.51 6.91 2.55
N PHE A 129 6.57 5.95 2.55
CA PHE A 129 6.84 4.65 1.95
C PHE A 129 7.02 4.73 0.43
N ALA A 130 6.26 5.57 -0.26
CA ALA A 130 6.42 5.80 -1.69
C ALA A 130 7.80 6.38 -2.04
N SER A 131 8.35 7.24 -1.18
CA SER A 131 9.68 7.84 -1.39
C SER A 131 10.85 6.85 -1.28
N LEU A 132 10.66 5.76 -0.54
CA LEU A 132 11.67 4.72 -0.37
C LEU A 132 11.70 3.80 -1.58
N ASP A 133 12.87 3.21 -1.88
CA ASP A 133 12.98 2.12 -2.85
C ASP A 133 11.92 1.04 -2.59
N SER A 134 11.35 0.46 -3.66
CA SER A 134 10.25 -0.52 -3.56
C SER A 134 10.49 -1.61 -2.51
N ALA A 135 11.67 -2.24 -2.51
CA ALA A 135 12.01 -3.27 -1.53
C ALA A 135 12.08 -2.75 -0.09
N ARG A 136 12.65 -1.55 0.13
CA ARG A 136 12.77 -0.94 1.46
C ARG A 136 11.42 -0.46 1.99
N GLY A 137 10.65 0.23 1.15
CA GLY A 137 9.31 0.71 1.51
C GLY A 137 8.36 -0.43 1.84
N ASN A 138 8.30 -1.47 0.99
CA ASN A 138 7.44 -2.63 1.24
C ASN A 138 7.89 -3.41 2.50
N LEU A 139 9.20 -3.56 2.71
CA LEU A 139 9.73 -4.21 3.91
C LEU A 139 9.38 -3.42 5.18
N ALA A 140 9.53 -2.11 5.15
CA ALA A 140 9.23 -1.25 6.29
C ALA A 140 7.74 -1.28 6.64
N LEU A 141 6.87 -1.25 5.61
CA LEU A 141 5.43 -1.39 5.79
C LEU A 141 5.08 -2.75 6.42
N ILE A 142 5.57 -3.86 5.87
CA ILE A 142 5.27 -5.21 6.36
C ILE A 142 5.79 -5.41 7.79
N LYS A 143 7.02 -4.97 8.09
CA LYS A 143 7.56 -4.99 9.45
C LYS A 143 6.72 -4.15 10.40
N GLY A 144 6.35 -2.94 9.99
CA GLY A 144 5.53 -2.04 10.79
C GLY A 144 4.16 -2.64 11.11
N THR A 145 3.51 -3.29 10.14
CA THR A 145 2.26 -4.04 10.33
C THR A 145 2.42 -5.22 11.30
N GLY A 146 3.55 -5.95 11.23
CA GLY A 146 3.82 -7.03 12.20
C GLY A 146 4.06 -6.51 13.62
N PHE A 147 4.89 -5.46 13.75
CA PHE A 147 5.19 -4.84 15.03
C PHE A 147 3.97 -4.15 15.65
N SER A 148 3.02 -3.63 14.85
CA SER A 148 1.80 -3.02 15.39
C SER A 148 0.93 -4.02 16.13
N ALA A 149 0.85 -5.27 15.65
CA ALA A 149 0.10 -6.33 16.33
C ALA A 149 0.76 -6.66 17.69
N LEU A 150 2.09 -6.77 17.74
CA LEU A 150 2.82 -6.99 18.99
C LEU A 150 2.64 -5.83 19.98
N LEU A 151 2.72 -4.59 19.49
CA LEU A 151 2.51 -3.40 20.30
C LEU A 151 1.06 -3.33 20.80
N TYR A 152 0.08 -3.66 19.97
CA TYR A 152 -1.32 -3.76 20.36
C TYR A 152 -1.52 -4.77 21.50
N PHE A 153 -0.96 -5.97 21.41
CA PHE A 153 -1.05 -6.96 22.49
C PHE A 153 -0.37 -6.47 23.78
N PHE A 154 0.75 -5.76 23.67
CA PHE A 154 1.39 -5.14 24.81
C PHE A 154 0.45 -4.12 25.50
N LEU A 155 -0.26 -3.30 24.71
CA LEU A 155 -1.25 -2.35 25.24
C LEU A 155 -2.43 -3.06 25.94
N CYS A 156 -2.82 -4.26 25.50
CA CYS A 156 -3.86 -5.05 26.15
C CYS A 156 -3.48 -5.52 27.57
N PHE A 157 -2.19 -5.60 27.91
CA PHE A 157 -1.72 -5.92 29.26
C PHE A 157 -1.69 -4.70 30.20
N ILE A 158 -1.75 -3.48 29.65
CA ILE A 158 -1.74 -2.25 30.43
C ILE A 158 -3.17 -1.96 30.91
N PRO A 159 -3.38 -1.58 32.19
CA PRO A 159 -4.70 -1.19 32.67
C PRO A 159 -5.32 -0.08 31.83
N THR A 160 -6.61 -0.21 31.52
CA THR A 160 -7.36 0.65 30.59
C THR A 160 -7.22 2.14 30.90
N ALA A 161 -7.29 2.51 32.18
CA ALA A 161 -7.13 3.88 32.64
C ALA A 161 -5.75 4.46 32.26
N LEU A 162 -4.67 3.68 32.38
CA LEU A 162 -3.34 4.11 31.96
C LEU A 162 -3.25 4.19 30.43
N THR A 163 -3.80 3.20 29.74
CA THR A 163 -3.78 3.13 28.27
C THR A 163 -4.48 4.34 27.64
N ALA A 164 -5.58 4.82 28.23
CA ALA A 164 -6.33 5.99 27.76
C ALA A 164 -5.50 7.29 27.73
N TYR A 165 -4.54 7.46 28.65
CA TYR A 165 -3.62 8.61 28.66
C TYR A 165 -2.31 8.31 27.92
N LEU A 166 -1.80 7.09 28.00
CA LEU A 166 -0.57 6.66 27.34
C LEU A 166 -0.63 6.89 25.82
N ILE A 167 -1.78 6.59 25.21
CA ILE A 167 -1.94 6.75 23.76
C ILE A 167 -1.79 8.22 23.31
N PRO A 168 -2.63 9.17 23.74
CA PRO A 168 -2.55 10.55 23.27
C PRO A 168 -1.33 11.31 23.79
N LEU A 169 -0.83 11.01 24.99
CA LEU A 169 0.26 11.78 25.60
C LEU A 169 1.66 11.24 25.29
N VAL A 170 1.79 9.96 24.93
CA VAL A 170 3.09 9.34 24.67
C VAL A 170 3.16 8.73 23.27
N LEU A 171 2.23 7.84 22.92
CA LEU A 171 2.33 7.11 21.65
C LEU A 171 2.07 8.01 20.43
N VAL A 172 1.12 8.95 20.49
CA VAL A 172 0.87 9.90 19.39
C VAL A 172 2.09 10.82 19.16
N PRO A 173 2.66 11.49 20.19
CA PRO A 173 3.89 12.25 20.01
C PRO A 173 5.06 11.41 19.51
N LEU A 174 5.20 10.16 19.99
CA LEU A 174 6.25 9.24 19.52
C LEU A 174 6.06 8.86 18.04
N ALA A 175 4.84 8.51 17.64
CA ALA A 175 4.51 8.23 16.25
C ALA A 175 4.77 9.46 15.35
N GLY A 176 4.43 10.65 15.84
CA GLY A 176 4.68 11.92 15.17
C GLY A 176 6.18 12.21 15.04
N LEU A 177 6.97 11.99 16.09
CA LEU A 177 8.42 12.14 16.04
C LEU A 177 9.04 11.18 15.01
N CYS A 178 8.64 9.90 15.03
CA CYS A 178 9.13 8.93 14.04
C CYS A 178 8.75 9.32 12.61
N LEU A 179 7.51 9.78 12.39
CA LEU A 179 7.06 10.27 11.09
C LEU A 179 7.82 11.52 10.66
N TRP A 180 8.10 12.45 11.58
CA TRP A 180 8.90 13.65 11.31
C TRP A 180 10.31 13.27 10.89
N ILE A 181 11.01 12.41 11.65
CA ILE A 181 12.35 11.93 11.31
C ILE A 181 12.34 11.23 9.94
N ALA A 182 11.39 10.33 9.72
CA ALA A 182 11.29 9.59 8.47
C ALA A 182 11.00 10.52 7.27
N ALA A 183 10.11 11.50 7.43
CA ALA A 183 9.78 12.48 6.39
C ALA A 183 10.95 13.40 6.06
N HIS A 184 11.76 13.81 7.04
CA HIS A 184 12.95 14.65 6.79
C HIS A 184 14.09 13.88 6.13
N ALA A 185 14.12 12.55 6.29
CA ALA A 185 15.06 11.69 5.59
C ALA A 185 14.65 11.40 4.13
N THR A 186 13.45 11.80 3.70
CA THR A 186 12.99 11.59 2.31
C THR A 186 13.60 12.62 1.36
N ASP A 187 13.99 12.17 0.17
CA ASP A 187 14.43 13.07 -0.89
C ASP A 187 13.23 13.85 -1.43
N ALA A 188 13.22 15.16 -1.18
CA ALA A 188 12.15 16.05 -1.60
C ALA A 188 12.16 16.34 -3.11
N GLN A 189 13.26 16.06 -3.82
CA GLN A 189 13.44 16.34 -5.25
C GLN A 189 12.92 15.21 -6.15
N GLN A 190 12.26 14.19 -5.58
CA GLN A 190 11.69 13.12 -6.38
C GLN A 190 10.54 13.66 -7.27
N PRO A 191 10.48 13.27 -8.55
CA PRO A 191 9.49 13.80 -9.50
C PRO A 191 8.04 13.73 -9.00
N MET A 192 7.69 12.67 -8.26
CA MET A 192 6.33 12.48 -7.72
C MET A 192 5.90 13.54 -6.70
N PHE A 193 6.82 14.28 -6.07
CA PHE A 193 6.51 15.34 -5.13
C PHE A 193 6.45 16.72 -5.77
N ASP A 194 7.14 16.90 -6.89
CA ASP A 194 7.11 18.14 -7.67
C ASP A 194 6.01 18.14 -8.73
N ASP A 195 5.44 16.98 -9.04
CA ASP A 195 4.38 16.81 -10.03
C ASP A 195 3.14 17.69 -9.76
N VAL A 196 2.61 18.25 -10.85
CA VAL A 196 1.40 19.07 -10.88
C VAL A 196 0.32 18.28 -11.62
N PRO A 197 -0.67 17.70 -10.90
CA PRO A 197 -1.69 16.82 -11.50
C PRO A 197 -2.43 17.41 -12.71
N ARG A 198 -2.65 18.73 -12.70
CA ARG A 198 -3.37 19.45 -13.74
C ARG A 198 -2.59 19.53 -15.05
N GLU A 199 -1.26 19.58 -14.99
CA GLU A 199 -0.39 19.64 -16.17
C GLU A 199 -0.24 18.26 -16.81
N HIS A 200 -0.34 17.19 -16.01
CA HIS A 200 -0.25 15.79 -16.46
C HIS A 200 -1.58 15.04 -16.36
N ALA A 201 -2.72 15.71 -16.61
CA ALA A 201 -4.06 15.17 -16.38
C ALA A 201 -4.35 13.83 -17.09
N VAL A 202 -3.73 13.57 -18.25
CA VAL A 202 -3.88 12.30 -18.99
C VAL A 202 -3.27 11.13 -18.21
N VAL A 203 -2.09 11.32 -17.60
CA VAL A 203 -1.42 10.30 -16.79
C VAL A 203 -2.27 9.95 -15.58
N TYR A 204 -2.81 10.98 -14.91
CA TYR A 204 -3.72 10.81 -13.78
C TYR A 204 -5.00 10.08 -14.19
N LYS A 205 -5.65 10.50 -15.28
CA LYS A 205 -6.86 9.85 -15.78
C LYS A 205 -6.62 8.36 -16.05
N ASN A 206 -5.52 8.03 -16.72
CA ASN A 206 -5.18 6.63 -17.00
C ASN A 206 -4.95 5.86 -15.70
N ALA A 207 -4.12 6.36 -14.78
CA ALA A 207 -3.88 5.70 -13.51
C ALA A 207 -5.14 5.50 -12.67
N LEU A 208 -6.06 6.46 -12.67
CA LEU A 208 -7.36 6.35 -12.00
C LEU A 208 -8.24 5.28 -12.66
N CYS A 209 -8.32 5.25 -13.99
CA CYS A 209 -9.07 4.24 -14.72
C CYS A 209 -8.52 2.83 -14.46
N GLU A 210 -7.20 2.67 -14.46
CA GLU A 210 -6.55 1.38 -14.17
C GLU A 210 -6.74 0.96 -12.70
N SER A 211 -6.70 1.93 -11.78
CA SER A 211 -6.81 1.70 -10.34
C SER A 211 -8.23 1.53 -9.83
N PHE A 212 -9.25 1.87 -10.63
CA PHE A 212 -10.64 1.89 -10.19
C PHE A 212 -11.12 0.52 -9.71
N LEU A 213 -10.87 -0.54 -10.49
CA LEU A 213 -11.30 -1.89 -10.14
C LEU A 213 -10.57 -2.45 -8.90
N PRO A 214 -9.23 -2.33 -8.78
CA PRO A 214 -8.57 -2.70 -7.53
C PRO A 214 -9.04 -1.90 -6.32
N ALA A 215 -9.27 -0.58 -6.45
CA ALA A 215 -9.83 0.23 -5.39
C ALA A 215 -11.23 -0.23 -4.97
N LEU A 216 -12.09 -0.56 -5.93
CA LEU A 216 -13.41 -1.11 -5.68
C LEU A 216 -13.33 -2.49 -4.99
N SER A 217 -12.32 -3.30 -5.32
CA SER A 217 -12.11 -4.61 -4.70
C SER A 217 -11.70 -4.50 -3.22
N VAL A 218 -10.82 -3.55 -2.89
CA VAL A 218 -10.52 -3.19 -1.49
C VAL A 218 -11.79 -2.66 -0.81
N GLY A 219 -12.56 -1.81 -1.50
CA GLY A 219 -13.84 -1.29 -1.05
C GLY A 219 -14.89 -2.36 -0.76
N ALA A 220 -14.92 -3.47 -1.50
CA ALA A 220 -15.82 -4.60 -1.23
C ALA A 220 -15.56 -5.21 0.16
N LEU A 221 -14.29 -5.42 0.49
CA LEU A 221 -13.87 -5.87 1.82
C LEU A 221 -14.10 -4.78 2.88
N GLY A 222 -13.95 -3.51 2.50
CA GLY A 222 -14.32 -2.35 3.32
C GLY A 222 -15.80 -2.36 3.67
N PHE A 223 -16.69 -2.63 2.72
CA PHE A 223 -18.12 -2.77 2.94
C PHE A 223 -18.42 -3.88 3.97
N CYS A 224 -17.81 -5.06 3.79
CA CYS A 224 -17.95 -6.17 4.75
C CYS A 224 -17.47 -5.76 6.15
N SER A 225 -16.30 -5.12 6.24
CA SER A 225 -15.74 -4.59 7.49
C SER A 225 -16.66 -3.57 8.16
N GLY A 226 -17.26 -2.66 7.40
CA GLY A 226 -18.20 -1.66 7.91
C GLY A 226 -19.47 -2.29 8.46
N ALA A 227 -20.04 -3.25 7.75
CA ALA A 227 -21.27 -3.94 8.19
C ALA A 227 -21.05 -4.77 9.46
N ILE A 228 -19.95 -5.53 9.51
CA ILE A 228 -19.53 -6.25 10.72
C ILE A 228 -19.24 -5.29 11.86
N ARG A 229 -18.63 -4.13 11.56
CA ARG A 229 -18.34 -3.14 12.60
C ARG A 229 -19.61 -2.64 13.27
N PHE A 230 -20.68 -2.38 12.53
CA PHE A 230 -21.94 -1.97 13.14
C PHE A 230 -22.48 -3.03 14.09
N ILE A 231 -22.46 -4.31 13.69
CA ILE A 231 -22.87 -5.43 14.54
C ILE A 231 -22.01 -5.50 15.82
N ALA A 232 -20.71 -5.26 15.71
CA ALA A 232 -19.81 -5.22 16.86
C ALA A 232 -20.02 -4.00 17.75
N VAL A 233 -20.49 -2.88 17.20
CA VAL A 233 -20.86 -1.67 17.98
C VAL A 233 -22.07 -1.93 18.86
N THR A 234 -23.03 -2.73 18.40
CA THR A 234 -24.21 -3.10 19.20
C THR A 234 -23.92 -4.21 20.22
N HIS A 235 -22.79 -4.91 20.11
CA HIS A 235 -22.36 -5.98 21.01
C HIS A 235 -20.92 -5.76 21.49
N GLN A 236 -20.76 -5.05 22.61
CA GLN A 236 -19.47 -4.56 23.08
C GLN A 236 -18.41 -5.66 23.35
N GLU A 237 -18.82 -6.85 23.79
CA GLU A 237 -17.93 -8.01 23.97
C GLU A 237 -17.32 -8.52 22.65
N LEU A 238 -18.03 -8.33 21.53
CA LEU A 238 -17.56 -8.69 20.21
C LEU A 238 -16.42 -7.75 19.75
N LEU A 239 -16.45 -6.48 20.17
CA LEU A 239 -15.55 -5.43 19.71
C LEU A 239 -14.09 -5.67 20.09
N SER A 240 -13.81 -5.98 21.36
CA SER A 240 -12.45 -6.27 21.84
C SER A 240 -11.92 -7.56 21.23
N THR A 241 -12.77 -8.57 21.14
CA THR A 241 -12.40 -9.89 20.65
C THR A 241 -12.09 -9.89 19.15
N ILE A 242 -12.86 -9.15 18.34
CA ILE A 242 -12.59 -8.94 16.91
C ILE A 242 -11.22 -8.30 16.68
N ASN A 243 -10.82 -7.33 17.51
CA ASN A 243 -9.54 -6.66 17.35
C ASN A 243 -8.36 -7.57 17.71
N ILE A 244 -8.48 -8.36 18.78
CA ILE A 244 -7.47 -9.36 19.15
C ILE A 244 -7.32 -10.41 18.03
N PHE A 245 -8.44 -10.94 17.51
CA PHE A 245 -8.40 -11.92 16.42
C PHE A 245 -7.81 -11.33 15.14
N SER A 246 -8.24 -10.13 14.73
CA SER A 246 -7.75 -9.51 13.50
C SER A 246 -6.27 -9.15 13.58
N MET A 247 -5.77 -8.68 14.73
CA MET A 247 -4.34 -8.44 14.95
C MET A 247 -3.53 -9.74 14.97
N SER A 248 -4.09 -10.82 15.52
CA SER A 248 -3.47 -12.16 15.53
C SER A 248 -3.36 -12.72 14.11
N ALA A 249 -4.44 -12.66 13.33
CA ALA A 249 -4.47 -13.09 11.94
C ALA A 249 -3.50 -12.27 11.09
N LEU A 250 -3.45 -10.95 11.28
CA LEU A 250 -2.54 -10.05 10.58
C LEU A 250 -1.07 -10.39 10.88
N LEU A 251 -0.73 -10.62 12.16
CA LEU A 251 0.61 -11.04 12.57
C LEU A 251 1.02 -12.37 11.93
N ALA A 252 0.11 -13.35 11.91
CA ALA A 252 0.36 -14.65 11.28
C ALA A 252 0.60 -14.50 9.77
N VAL A 253 -0.25 -13.75 9.07
CA VAL A 253 -0.10 -13.50 7.62
C VAL A 253 1.21 -12.79 7.32
N VAL A 254 1.55 -11.74 8.08
CA VAL A 254 2.82 -11.01 7.93
C VAL A 254 4.02 -11.94 8.16
N ALA A 255 3.99 -12.78 9.20
CA ALA A 255 5.08 -13.72 9.50
C ALA A 255 5.28 -14.75 8.38
N VAL A 256 4.19 -15.35 7.88
CA VAL A 256 4.22 -16.30 6.76
C VAL A 256 4.73 -15.64 5.48
N PHE A 257 4.19 -14.48 5.14
CA PHE A 257 4.60 -13.74 3.95
C PHE A 257 6.07 -13.32 4.02
N TYR A 258 6.50 -12.76 5.16
CA TYR A 258 7.88 -12.36 5.38
C TYR A 258 8.84 -13.56 5.28
N GLY A 259 8.48 -14.70 5.88
CA GLY A 259 9.24 -15.94 5.80
C GLY A 259 9.41 -16.45 4.36
N ALA A 260 8.34 -16.39 3.57
CA ALA A 260 8.36 -16.77 2.16
C ALA A 260 9.22 -15.79 1.32
N TRP A 261 9.00 -14.49 1.50
CA TRP A 261 9.68 -13.43 0.74
C TRP A 261 11.19 -13.38 1.01
N ARG A 262 11.62 -13.72 2.23
CA ARG A 262 13.06 -13.80 2.54
C ARG A 262 13.81 -14.81 1.66
N ARG A 263 13.12 -15.86 1.20
CA ARG A 263 13.73 -17.00 0.49
C ARG A 263 13.44 -17.03 -1.01
N ARG A 264 12.46 -16.26 -1.49
CA ARG A 264 11.97 -16.32 -2.88
C ARG A 264 11.62 -14.93 -3.39
N THR A 265 11.86 -14.69 -4.67
CA THR A 265 11.24 -13.56 -5.39
C THR A 265 9.76 -13.87 -5.56
N ILE A 266 8.89 -12.97 -5.13
CA ILE A 266 7.43 -13.15 -5.18
C ILE A 266 6.84 -12.13 -6.14
N HIS A 267 5.97 -12.59 -7.03
CA HIS A 267 5.17 -11.72 -7.86
C HIS A 267 3.72 -11.85 -7.41
N VAL A 268 3.14 -10.76 -6.93
CA VAL A 268 1.77 -10.75 -6.42
C VAL A 268 0.91 -9.91 -7.36
N ASP A 269 0.02 -10.55 -8.09
CA ASP A 269 -1.03 -9.85 -8.83
C ASP A 269 -2.19 -9.55 -7.87
N LEU A 270 -2.56 -8.27 -7.75
CA LEU A 270 -3.53 -7.80 -6.77
C LEU A 270 -4.91 -8.45 -6.97
N MET A 271 -5.33 -8.65 -8.22
CA MET A 271 -6.59 -9.31 -8.56
C MET A 271 -6.58 -10.80 -8.17
N SER A 272 -5.43 -11.46 -8.29
CA SER A 272 -5.24 -12.83 -7.82
C SER A 272 -5.36 -12.95 -6.31
N VAL A 273 -4.90 -11.95 -5.55
CA VAL A 273 -5.10 -11.93 -4.09
C VAL A 273 -6.58 -11.81 -3.74
N PHE A 274 -7.33 -10.91 -4.39
CA PHE A 274 -8.76 -10.77 -4.11
C PHE A 274 -9.57 -12.01 -4.47
N ARG A 275 -9.16 -12.77 -5.50
CA ARG A 275 -9.73 -14.09 -5.81
C ARG A 275 -9.55 -15.11 -4.68
N VAL A 276 -8.62 -14.90 -3.76
CA VAL A 276 -8.43 -15.71 -2.54
C VAL A 276 -9.16 -15.10 -1.35
N LEU A 277 -9.04 -13.78 -1.14
CA LEU A 277 -9.64 -13.11 0.02
C LEU A 277 -11.16 -13.09 -0.02
N PHE A 278 -11.77 -12.92 -1.20
CA PHE A 278 -13.23 -12.84 -1.33
C PHE A 278 -13.91 -14.16 -0.94
N PRO A 279 -13.50 -15.35 -1.42
CA PRO A 279 -14.07 -16.61 -0.94
C PRO A 279 -13.91 -16.82 0.56
N ILE A 280 -12.79 -16.44 1.16
CA ILE A 280 -12.58 -16.56 2.61
C ILE A 280 -13.59 -15.69 3.37
N ALA A 281 -13.67 -14.40 3.03
CA ALA A 281 -14.62 -13.46 3.64
C ALA A 281 -16.07 -13.89 3.40
N ALA A 282 -16.41 -14.30 2.18
CA ALA A 282 -17.73 -14.79 1.82
C ALA A 282 -18.13 -16.03 2.63
N THR A 283 -17.22 -16.99 2.81
CA THR A 283 -17.48 -18.19 3.62
C THR A 283 -17.77 -17.82 5.07
N CYS A 284 -16.97 -16.92 5.66
CA CYS A 284 -17.24 -16.43 7.02
C CYS A 284 -18.60 -15.75 7.13
N LEU A 285 -19.00 -14.93 6.14
CA LEU A 285 -20.29 -14.25 6.13
C LEU A 285 -21.47 -15.20 5.91
N ILE A 286 -21.33 -16.23 5.05
CA ILE A 286 -22.37 -17.23 4.80
C ILE A 286 -22.67 -18.02 6.08
N VAL A 287 -21.64 -18.40 6.82
CA VAL A 287 -21.78 -19.26 7.99
C VAL A 287 -22.23 -18.47 9.23
N LEU A 288 -22.00 -17.15 9.23
CA LEU A 288 -22.27 -16.24 10.35
C LEU A 288 -23.69 -16.37 10.97
N PRO A 289 -24.78 -16.45 10.19
CA PRO A 289 -26.13 -16.55 10.74
C PRO A 289 -26.47 -17.93 11.33
N PHE A 290 -25.67 -18.96 11.03
CA PHE A 290 -26.01 -20.35 11.33
C PHE A 290 -25.15 -21.00 12.42
N ALA A 291 -23.96 -20.46 12.70
CA ALA A 291 -22.94 -21.15 13.50
C ALA A 291 -22.85 -20.70 14.97
N GLY A 292 -23.76 -19.84 15.43
CA GLY A 292 -23.82 -19.39 16.82
C GLY A 292 -22.74 -18.37 17.22
N GLY A 293 -22.75 -17.97 18.50
CA GLY A 293 -21.97 -16.82 19.00
C GLY A 293 -20.45 -16.95 18.85
N GLU A 294 -19.87 -18.12 19.15
CA GLU A 294 -18.41 -18.34 19.04
C GLU A 294 -17.91 -18.15 17.60
N PHE A 295 -18.64 -18.69 16.62
CA PHE A 295 -18.29 -18.51 15.21
C PHE A 295 -18.46 -17.06 14.76
N THR A 296 -19.51 -16.37 15.22
CA THR A 296 -19.73 -14.96 14.87
C THR A 296 -18.51 -14.10 15.22
N THR A 297 -17.86 -14.35 16.36
CA THR A 297 -16.64 -13.65 16.75
C THR A 297 -15.46 -13.96 15.81
N VAL A 298 -15.18 -15.25 15.58
CA VAL A 298 -14.06 -15.69 14.74
C VAL A 298 -14.25 -15.27 13.28
N GLY A 299 -15.43 -15.51 12.71
CA GLY A 299 -15.80 -15.15 11.34
C GLY A 299 -15.74 -13.64 11.10
N SER A 300 -16.18 -12.84 12.09
CA SER A 300 -16.04 -11.38 12.05
C SER A 300 -14.57 -10.95 12.06
N GLY A 301 -13.77 -11.55 12.95
CA GLY A 301 -12.33 -11.29 13.04
C GLY A 301 -11.57 -11.63 11.76
N VAL A 302 -11.87 -12.77 11.13
CA VAL A 302 -11.26 -13.20 9.86
C VAL A 302 -11.66 -12.26 8.71
N THR A 303 -12.93 -11.91 8.60
CA THR A 303 -13.40 -10.97 7.57
C THR A 303 -12.73 -9.61 7.71
N TYR A 304 -12.55 -9.15 8.95
CA TYR A 304 -11.82 -7.92 9.24
C TYR A 304 -10.34 -8.01 8.90
N ALA A 305 -9.70 -9.15 9.18
CA ALA A 305 -8.30 -9.40 8.81
C ALA A 305 -8.10 -9.38 7.29
N CYS A 306 -9.04 -9.92 6.50
CA CYS A 306 -9.04 -9.81 5.04
C CYS A 306 -9.02 -8.34 4.59
N PHE A 307 -9.84 -7.48 5.22
CA PHE A 307 -9.85 -6.06 4.93
C PHE A 307 -8.54 -5.37 5.32
N MET A 308 -7.99 -5.65 6.50
CA MET A 308 -6.70 -5.08 6.94
C MET A 308 -5.55 -5.47 5.99
N LEU A 309 -5.53 -6.73 5.53
CA LEU A 309 -4.56 -7.18 4.53
C LEU A 309 -4.75 -6.45 3.20
N ALA A 310 -5.99 -6.26 2.76
CA ALA A 310 -6.29 -5.49 1.55
C ALA A 310 -5.82 -4.03 1.65
N CYS A 311 -5.95 -3.38 2.82
CA CYS A 311 -5.44 -2.03 3.07
C CYS A 311 -3.90 -1.97 2.99
N VAL A 312 -3.20 -2.97 3.51
CA VAL A 312 -1.73 -3.07 3.42
C VAL A 312 -1.28 -3.22 1.95
N LEU A 313 -1.97 -4.07 1.18
CA LEU A 313 -1.71 -4.25 -0.25
C LEU A 313 -2.04 -2.99 -1.07
N MET A 314 -3.13 -2.30 -0.74
CA MET A 314 -3.51 -1.00 -1.29
C MET A 314 -2.38 0.02 -1.13
N MET A 315 -1.80 0.12 0.08
CA MET A 315 -0.72 1.04 0.39
C MET A 315 0.55 0.75 -0.43
N MET A 316 0.94 -0.54 -0.52
CA MET A 316 2.07 -0.95 -1.37
C MET A 316 1.84 -0.64 -2.85
N HIS A 317 0.64 -0.94 -3.36
CA HIS A 317 0.31 -0.77 -4.76
C HIS A 317 0.24 0.71 -5.16
N CYS A 318 -0.35 1.57 -4.31
CA CYS A 318 -0.30 3.02 -4.48
C CYS A 318 1.15 3.54 -4.51
N GLY A 319 2.03 3.00 -3.66
CA GLY A 319 3.44 3.38 -3.64
C GLY A 319 4.17 2.97 -4.92
N GLN A 320 3.82 1.83 -5.52
CA GLN A 320 4.35 1.42 -6.81
C GLN A 320 3.87 2.31 -7.95
N ILE A 321 2.57 2.61 -8.02
CA ILE A 321 2.02 3.53 -9.03
C ILE A 321 2.74 4.87 -8.99
N SER A 322 2.97 5.43 -7.81
CA SER A 322 3.71 6.69 -7.65
C SER A 322 5.15 6.62 -8.15
N ARG A 323 5.87 5.53 -7.88
CA ARG A 323 7.25 5.34 -8.37
C ARG A 323 7.31 5.13 -9.87
N ASP A 324 6.40 4.33 -10.42
CA ASP A 324 6.43 3.90 -11.81
C ASP A 324 5.88 4.97 -12.77
N SER A 325 4.89 5.74 -12.31
CA SER A 325 4.17 6.73 -13.12
C SER A 325 4.46 8.18 -12.72
N GLY A 326 5.25 8.42 -11.67
CA GLY A 326 5.56 9.78 -11.18
C GLY A 326 4.35 10.51 -10.57
N ILE A 327 3.28 9.79 -10.24
CA ILE A 327 2.05 10.36 -9.69
C ILE A 327 2.22 10.67 -8.21
N ASN A 328 1.65 11.79 -7.77
CA ASN A 328 1.68 12.18 -6.37
C ASN A 328 1.11 11.08 -5.44
N PRO A 329 1.89 10.61 -4.45
CA PRO A 329 1.50 9.48 -3.61
C PRO A 329 0.32 9.76 -2.68
N VAL A 330 0.11 11.01 -2.28
CA VAL A 330 -1.07 11.40 -1.51
C VAL A 330 -2.31 11.33 -2.40
N PHE A 331 -2.23 11.79 -3.65
CA PHE A 331 -3.36 11.79 -4.57
C PHE A 331 -3.87 10.37 -4.86
N ILE A 332 -3.00 9.47 -5.33
CA ILE A 332 -3.42 8.12 -5.73
C ILE A 332 -3.96 7.32 -4.54
N PHE A 333 -3.32 7.45 -3.38
CA PHE A 333 -3.80 6.80 -2.16
C PHE A 333 -5.10 7.42 -1.66
N ALA A 334 -5.30 8.74 -1.83
CA ALA A 334 -6.55 9.39 -1.51
C ALA A 334 -7.71 8.98 -2.41
N PHE A 335 -7.44 8.70 -3.69
CA PHE A 335 -8.42 8.08 -4.57
C PHE A 335 -8.86 6.70 -4.08
N TYR A 336 -7.90 5.82 -3.75
CA TYR A 336 -8.20 4.51 -3.16
C TYR A 336 -8.98 4.62 -1.85
N GLY A 337 -8.56 5.52 -0.96
CA GLY A 337 -9.23 5.79 0.32
C GLY A 337 -10.65 6.32 0.13
N THR A 338 -10.87 7.21 -0.84
CA THR A 338 -12.20 7.75 -1.16
C THR A 338 -13.19 6.63 -1.50
N ILE A 339 -12.80 5.69 -2.36
CA ILE A 339 -13.65 4.56 -2.73
C ILE A 339 -13.81 3.58 -1.56
N THR A 340 -12.69 3.20 -0.94
CA THR A 340 -12.64 2.17 0.10
C THR A 340 -13.46 2.54 1.32
N TYR A 341 -13.27 3.75 1.84
CA TYR A 341 -13.93 4.19 3.07
C TYR A 341 -15.35 4.69 2.82
N PHE A 342 -15.68 5.11 1.59
CA PHE A 342 -17.08 5.28 1.18
C PHE A 342 -17.83 3.94 1.24
N MET A 343 -17.25 2.88 0.66
CA MET A 343 -17.86 1.55 0.71
C MET A 343 -17.95 1.01 2.14
N GLN A 344 -16.95 1.27 2.98
CA GLN A 344 -17.01 0.94 4.40
C GLN A 344 -18.14 1.69 5.12
N MET A 345 -18.34 2.98 4.84
CA MET A 345 -19.47 3.75 5.37
C MET A 345 -20.81 3.19 4.90
N CYS A 346 -20.94 2.83 3.61
CA CYS A 346 -22.14 2.17 3.09
C CYS A 346 -22.41 0.84 3.82
N GLY A 347 -21.37 0.03 4.06
CA GLY A 347 -21.48 -1.20 4.82
C GLY A 347 -21.97 -0.95 6.25
N TYR A 348 -21.41 0.05 6.92
CA TYR A 348 -21.84 0.45 8.27
C TYR A 348 -23.30 0.91 8.30
N LEU A 349 -23.74 1.69 7.32
CA LEU A 349 -25.15 2.12 7.19
C LEU A 349 -26.09 0.95 6.90
N VAL A 350 -25.66 -0.04 6.10
CA VAL A 350 -26.42 -1.28 5.90
C VAL A 350 -26.51 -2.08 7.20
N GLY A 351 -25.43 -2.14 7.97
CA GLY A 351 -25.45 -2.68 9.33
C GLY A 351 -26.47 -1.95 10.21
N TYR A 352 -26.50 -0.61 10.19
CA TYR A 352 -27.49 0.17 10.93
C TYR A 352 -28.93 -0.13 10.49
N ALA A 353 -29.19 -0.10 9.18
CA ALA A 353 -30.49 -0.40 8.60
C ALA A 353 -30.93 -1.85 8.85
N SER A 354 -30.01 -2.79 9.03
CA SER A 354 -30.34 -4.19 9.32
C SER A 354 -31.09 -4.36 10.65
N GLY A 355 -30.98 -3.41 11.59
CA GLY A 355 -31.76 -3.42 12.83
C GLY A 355 -33.28 -3.30 12.61
N SER A 356 -33.71 -2.70 11.49
CA SER A 356 -35.13 -2.66 11.11
C SER A 356 -35.56 -3.85 10.23
N ALA A 357 -34.63 -4.70 9.79
CA ALA A 357 -34.93 -5.86 8.94
C ALA A 357 -35.74 -6.94 9.66
N ALA A 358 -35.76 -6.94 11.00
CA ALA A 358 -36.63 -7.81 11.79
C ALA A 358 -38.13 -7.60 11.44
N ALA A 359 -38.52 -6.38 11.06
CA ALA A 359 -39.88 -6.09 10.60
C ALA A 359 -40.21 -6.72 9.23
N LEU A 360 -39.18 -7.09 8.46
CA LEU A 360 -39.29 -7.78 7.16
C LEU A 360 -39.15 -9.30 7.30
N GLY A 361 -39.08 -9.83 8.52
CA GLY A 361 -38.91 -11.26 8.79
C GLY A 361 -37.52 -11.80 8.46
N VAL A 362 -36.53 -10.93 8.24
CA VAL A 362 -35.15 -11.33 7.98
C VAL A 362 -34.30 -11.04 9.20
N GLU A 363 -33.56 -12.05 9.66
CA GLU A 363 -32.62 -11.92 10.76
C GLU A 363 -31.45 -10.98 10.38
N GLN A 364 -30.99 -10.17 11.33
CA GLN A 364 -30.02 -9.11 11.10
C GLN A 364 -28.73 -9.60 10.43
N LEU A 365 -28.17 -10.71 10.92
CA LEU A 365 -26.94 -11.32 10.41
C LEU A 365 -27.13 -11.85 8.99
N SER A 366 -28.26 -12.50 8.73
CA SER A 366 -28.65 -13.01 7.42
C SER A 366 -28.77 -11.89 6.38
N PHE A 367 -29.39 -10.76 6.75
CA PHE A 367 -29.52 -9.59 5.89
C PHE A 367 -28.14 -9.00 5.52
N VAL A 368 -27.28 -8.79 6.52
CA VAL A 368 -25.93 -8.24 6.30
C VAL A 368 -25.10 -9.17 5.42
N ALA A 369 -25.13 -10.48 5.68
CA ALA A 369 -24.44 -11.48 4.86
C ALA A 369 -24.90 -11.42 3.40
N LEU A 370 -26.21 -11.41 3.15
CA LEU A 370 -26.77 -11.39 1.80
C LEU A 370 -26.32 -10.16 1.00
N VAL A 371 -26.41 -8.96 1.58
CA VAL A 371 -26.01 -7.72 0.90
C VAL A 371 -24.50 -7.70 0.66
N ALA A 372 -23.69 -8.08 1.65
CA ALA A 372 -22.23 -8.11 1.51
C ALA A 372 -21.77 -9.12 0.44
N LEU A 373 -22.38 -10.30 0.40
CA LEU A 373 -22.13 -11.32 -0.63
C LEU A 373 -22.51 -10.82 -2.01
N TYR A 374 -23.65 -10.12 -2.14
CA TYR A 374 -24.09 -9.55 -3.40
C TYR A 374 -23.12 -8.47 -3.92
N VAL A 375 -22.65 -7.58 -3.05
CA VAL A 375 -21.63 -6.57 -3.39
C VAL A 375 -20.33 -7.24 -3.87
N MET A 376 -19.82 -8.24 -3.14
CA MET A 376 -18.63 -8.98 -3.55
C MET A 376 -18.82 -9.71 -4.88
N LEU A 377 -19.99 -10.33 -5.10
CA LEU A 377 -20.32 -11.03 -6.35
C LEU A 377 -20.31 -10.06 -7.54
N LEU A 378 -20.99 -8.91 -7.41
CA LEU A 378 -21.03 -7.90 -8.47
C LEU A 378 -19.62 -7.44 -8.86
N ILE A 379 -18.78 -7.14 -7.88
CA ILE A 379 -17.41 -6.66 -8.10
C ILE A 379 -16.55 -7.77 -8.73
N ALA A 380 -16.69 -9.02 -8.27
CA ALA A 380 -16.01 -10.17 -8.84
C ALA A 380 -16.41 -10.42 -10.32
N LEU A 381 -17.68 -10.17 -10.68
CA LEU A 381 -18.16 -10.29 -12.06
C LEU A 381 -17.63 -9.17 -12.97
N VAL A 382 -17.63 -7.92 -12.48
CA VAL A 382 -17.05 -6.78 -13.21
C VAL A 382 -15.55 -7.02 -13.46
N GLY A 383 -14.84 -7.58 -12.49
CA GLY A 383 -13.41 -7.85 -12.59
C GLY A 383 -13.00 -8.86 -13.66
N ARG A 384 -13.91 -9.72 -14.14
CA ARG A 384 -13.62 -10.68 -15.22
C ARG A 384 -13.50 -10.04 -16.60
N LYS A 385 -14.08 -8.85 -16.79
CA LYS A 385 -14.13 -8.18 -18.11
C LYS A 385 -12.95 -7.26 -18.39
N VAL A 386 -12.09 -6.99 -17.40
CA VAL A 386 -11.00 -6.04 -17.53
C VAL A 386 -9.73 -6.77 -18.00
N GLY A 387 -9.13 -6.29 -19.09
CA GLY A 387 -7.91 -6.86 -19.67
C GLY A 387 -6.70 -6.83 -18.71
N LYS A 388 -5.61 -7.51 -19.10
CA LYS A 388 -4.34 -7.51 -18.33
C LYS A 388 -3.79 -6.09 -18.22
N LEU A 389 -4.09 -5.41 -17.13
CA LEU A 389 -3.56 -4.09 -16.79
C LEU A 389 -2.12 -4.22 -16.30
N HIS A 390 -1.24 -3.34 -16.79
CA HIS A 390 0.19 -3.38 -16.47
C HIS A 390 0.51 -3.00 -15.01
N THR A 391 -0.40 -2.29 -14.34
CA THR A 391 -0.19 -1.70 -13.00
C THR A 391 -0.51 -2.65 -11.84
N ASN A 392 -1.31 -3.70 -12.02
CA ASN A 392 -1.82 -4.53 -10.92
C ASN A 392 -0.80 -5.48 -10.25
N ARG A 393 0.46 -5.48 -10.71
CA ARG A 393 1.47 -6.46 -10.29
C ARG A 393 2.45 -5.85 -9.30
N LEU A 394 2.44 -6.37 -8.07
CA LEU A 394 3.46 -6.10 -7.07
C LEU A 394 4.65 -7.05 -7.26
N GLU A 395 5.84 -6.50 -7.50
CA GLU A 395 7.08 -7.26 -7.61
C GLU A 395 7.90 -7.16 -6.31
N PHE A 396 8.18 -8.31 -5.70
CA PHE A 396 8.96 -8.43 -4.47
C PHE A 396 10.27 -9.18 -4.77
N LEU A 397 11.35 -8.41 -4.93
CA LEU A 397 12.70 -8.96 -5.13
C LEU A 397 13.21 -9.66 -3.86
N MET A 398 13.90 -10.79 -4.03
CA MET A 398 14.42 -11.59 -2.92
C MET A 398 15.31 -10.76 -1.98
N LEU A 399 15.00 -10.75 -0.68
CA LEU A 399 15.71 -9.93 0.31
C LEU A 399 17.13 -10.42 0.63
N THR A 400 17.38 -11.73 0.48
CA THR A 400 18.71 -12.32 0.67
C THR A 400 19.16 -12.92 -0.66
N PRO A 401 20.16 -12.34 -1.36
CA PRO A 401 20.70 -12.97 -2.55
C PRO A 401 21.15 -14.39 -2.22
N LYS A 402 20.75 -15.38 -3.03
CA LYS A 402 21.32 -16.72 -2.95
C LYS A 402 22.83 -16.58 -3.18
N ALA A 403 23.65 -17.12 -2.27
CA ALA A 403 25.10 -17.19 -2.50
C ALA A 403 25.34 -17.78 -3.90
N PRO A 404 26.34 -17.30 -4.66
CA PRO A 404 26.61 -17.81 -5.99
C PRO A 404 26.71 -19.32 -5.89
N GLN A 405 25.77 -20.01 -6.54
CA GLN A 405 25.85 -21.45 -6.67
C GLN A 405 27.16 -21.73 -7.43
N LYS A 406 27.89 -22.78 -7.04
CA LYS A 406 29.24 -23.18 -7.51
C LYS A 406 29.44 -23.28 -9.04
N GLU A 407 28.47 -22.88 -9.85
CA GLU A 407 28.54 -22.74 -11.31
C GLU A 407 29.51 -21.63 -11.75
N THR A 408 29.74 -20.60 -10.91
CA THR A 408 30.71 -19.53 -11.21
C THR A 408 32.17 -20.02 -11.31
N SER A 409 32.50 -21.18 -10.72
CA SER A 409 33.86 -21.74 -10.81
C SER A 409 34.16 -22.41 -12.15
N ALA A 410 33.15 -22.91 -12.86
CA ALA A 410 33.32 -23.44 -14.21
C ALA A 410 33.35 -22.32 -15.25
N GLU A 411 32.56 -21.25 -15.04
CA GLU A 411 32.42 -20.13 -15.97
C GLU A 411 33.62 -19.16 -15.94
N ILE A 412 34.24 -18.95 -14.77
CA ILE A 412 35.50 -18.21 -14.65
C ILE A 412 36.64 -19.00 -15.32
N ALA A 413 36.64 -20.34 -15.26
CA ALA A 413 37.62 -21.17 -15.92
C ALA A 413 37.50 -21.12 -17.45
N VAL A 414 36.27 -21.07 -17.99
CA VAL A 414 36.03 -20.90 -19.44
C VAL A 414 36.42 -19.50 -19.91
N THR A 415 36.12 -18.46 -19.11
CA THR A 415 36.47 -17.07 -19.45
C THR A 415 37.99 -16.81 -19.38
N GLN A 416 38.70 -17.47 -18.45
CA GLN A 416 40.16 -17.45 -18.40
C GLN A 416 40.81 -18.29 -19.51
N ALA A 417 40.23 -19.41 -19.91
CA ALA A 417 40.72 -20.22 -21.02
C ALA A 417 40.58 -19.50 -22.38
N VAL A 418 39.49 -18.75 -22.58
CA VAL A 418 39.30 -17.90 -23.77
C VAL A 418 40.29 -16.73 -23.77
N ARG A 419 40.52 -16.07 -22.62
CA ARG A 419 41.52 -14.99 -22.51
C ARG A 419 42.96 -15.44 -22.73
N SER A 420 43.30 -16.70 -22.44
CA SER A 420 44.63 -17.24 -22.69
C SER A 420 44.88 -17.65 -24.14
N ARG A 421 43.83 -17.78 -24.98
CA ARG A 421 43.97 -18.11 -26.40
C ARG A 421 44.19 -16.89 -27.31
N ASP A 422 43.87 -15.69 -26.85
CA ASP A 422 44.00 -14.45 -27.65
C ASP A 422 45.39 -13.79 -27.59
N VAL A 423 46.42 -14.45 -27.03
CA VAL A 423 47.80 -13.89 -26.92
C VAL A 423 48.80 -14.54 -27.88
N ALA A 424 48.40 -15.51 -28.70
CA ALA A 424 49.27 -16.07 -29.73
C ALA A 424 48.89 -15.56 -31.12
N ALA A 425 49.47 -14.43 -31.53
CA ALA A 425 49.42 -13.95 -32.90
C ALA A 425 50.19 -14.87 -33.86
N PRO A 426 49.70 -15.03 -35.09
CA PRO A 426 50.53 -14.79 -36.26
C PRO A 426 49.98 -13.63 -37.10
N ALA A 427 50.91 -12.89 -37.68
CA ALA A 427 50.68 -11.71 -38.49
C ALA A 427 49.87 -12.00 -39.77
N GLY A 428 48.91 -11.14 -40.08
CA GLY A 428 48.31 -11.05 -41.41
C GLY A 428 46.87 -10.51 -41.43
N ALA A 429 46.67 -9.40 -42.14
CA ALA A 429 45.41 -8.75 -42.53
C ALA A 429 44.77 -7.77 -41.54
N ALA A 430 44.76 -6.50 -41.97
CA ALA A 430 44.25 -5.33 -41.26
C ALA A 430 42.74 -5.17 -41.43
N THR A 431 41.97 -5.15 -40.32
CA THR A 431 40.77 -4.29 -40.10
C THR A 431 40.21 -4.48 -38.68
N GLY A 432 40.31 -3.48 -37.80
CA GLY A 432 39.66 -3.46 -36.47
C GLY A 432 40.62 -2.97 -35.38
N PRO A 433 40.54 -1.67 -34.99
CA PRO A 433 39.71 -1.22 -33.86
C PRO A 433 38.89 0.06 -34.12
N GLN A 434 38.92 0.61 -35.34
CA GLN A 434 38.32 1.92 -35.65
C GLN A 434 36.78 1.92 -35.81
N LEU A 435 36.15 0.77 -36.05
CA LEU A 435 34.70 0.67 -36.27
C LEU A 435 33.90 0.75 -34.95
N ALA A 436 34.45 0.24 -33.85
CA ALA A 436 33.80 0.21 -32.55
C ALA A 436 33.57 1.62 -31.97
N ASP A 437 34.49 2.56 -32.23
CA ASP A 437 34.41 3.94 -31.74
C ASP A 437 33.37 4.79 -32.50
N ARG A 438 33.08 4.47 -33.78
CA ARG A 438 32.09 5.21 -34.58
C ARG A 438 30.65 4.95 -34.15
N VAL A 439 30.32 3.69 -33.84
CA VAL A 439 28.95 3.31 -33.42
C VAL A 439 28.62 3.91 -32.05
N SER A 440 29.54 3.86 -31.09
CA SER A 440 29.34 4.48 -29.77
C SER A 440 29.15 5.99 -29.86
N LYS A 441 29.90 6.69 -30.74
CA LYS A 441 29.75 8.14 -30.96
C LYS A 441 28.39 8.51 -31.55
N ARG A 442 27.89 7.74 -32.53
CA ARG A 442 26.56 7.92 -33.13
C ARG A 442 25.43 7.64 -32.13
N CYS A 443 25.55 6.56 -31.36
CA CYS A 443 24.58 6.24 -30.31
C CYS A 443 24.51 7.33 -29.24
N LYS A 444 25.66 7.90 -28.85
CA LYS A 444 25.70 9.00 -27.88
C LYS A 444 25.00 10.26 -28.39
N ARG A 445 25.27 10.65 -29.64
CA ARG A 445 24.62 11.82 -30.28
C ARG A 445 23.11 11.65 -30.38
N LEU A 446 22.64 10.45 -30.74
CA LEU A 446 21.22 10.12 -30.80
C LEU A 446 20.57 10.15 -29.40
N SER A 447 21.30 9.65 -28.38
CA SER A 447 20.85 9.68 -26.99
C SER A 447 20.63 11.11 -26.46
N GLU A 448 21.53 12.02 -26.81
CA GLU A 448 21.45 13.43 -26.41
C GLU A 448 20.31 14.17 -27.15
N LEU A 449 20.11 13.89 -28.44
CA LEU A 449 19.07 14.53 -29.26
C LEU A 449 17.64 14.17 -28.80
N TYR A 450 17.43 12.93 -28.36
CA TYR A 450 16.09 12.41 -28.00
C TYR A 450 15.88 12.19 -26.48
N GLY A 451 16.79 12.68 -25.63
CA GLY A 451 16.63 12.61 -24.17
C GLY A 451 16.51 11.18 -23.62
N LEU A 452 17.31 10.26 -24.16
CA LEU A 452 17.39 8.89 -23.67
C LEU A 452 18.11 8.86 -22.32
N SER A 453 17.60 8.06 -21.37
CA SER A 453 18.28 7.84 -20.09
C SER A 453 19.56 7.03 -20.30
N SER A 454 20.50 7.11 -19.34
CA SER A 454 21.76 6.33 -19.39
C SER A 454 21.52 4.85 -19.66
N ARG A 455 20.50 4.27 -19.02
CA ARG A 455 20.16 2.86 -19.19
C ARG A 455 19.52 2.54 -20.53
N GLU A 456 18.73 3.46 -21.08
CA GLU A 456 18.18 3.31 -22.44
C GLU A 456 19.28 3.44 -23.50
N ALA A 457 20.28 4.29 -23.28
CA ALA A 457 21.43 4.43 -24.16
C ALA A 457 22.28 3.15 -24.21
N GLU A 458 22.54 2.53 -23.06
CA GLU A 458 23.24 1.22 -22.98
C GLU A 458 22.49 0.11 -23.72
N VAL A 459 21.16 0.04 -23.54
CA VAL A 459 20.31 -0.95 -24.24
C VAL A 459 20.30 -0.68 -25.74
N MET A 460 20.18 0.59 -26.16
CA MET A 460 20.18 1.00 -27.56
C MET A 460 21.50 0.62 -28.25
N GLU A 461 22.64 0.89 -27.62
CA GLU A 461 23.95 0.55 -28.17
C GLU A 461 24.09 -0.95 -28.41
N LEU A 462 23.65 -1.79 -27.46
CA LEU A 462 23.69 -3.24 -27.62
C LEU A 462 22.70 -3.75 -28.69
N LEU A 463 21.52 -3.12 -28.82
CA LEU A 463 20.58 -3.45 -29.90
C LEU A 463 21.20 -3.21 -31.28
N VAL A 464 21.91 -2.10 -31.43
CA VAL A 464 22.55 -1.65 -32.68
C VAL A 464 23.74 -2.54 -33.04
N ARG A 465 24.49 -2.99 -32.02
CA ARG A 465 25.57 -3.98 -32.17
C ARG A 465 25.08 -5.38 -32.54
N GLY A 466 23.77 -5.59 -32.67
CA GLY A 466 23.20 -6.83 -33.18
C GLY A 466 22.86 -7.86 -32.10
N TYR A 467 23.05 -7.55 -30.83
CA TYR A 467 22.71 -8.48 -29.75
C TYR A 467 21.20 -8.77 -29.69
N SER A 468 20.87 -10.01 -29.30
CA SER A 468 19.50 -10.47 -29.12
C SER A 468 18.95 -9.99 -27.78
N GLY A 469 17.63 -9.86 -27.67
CA GLY A 469 16.98 -9.42 -26.44
C GLY A 469 17.40 -10.20 -25.19
N PRO A 470 17.41 -11.55 -25.22
CA PRO A 470 17.90 -12.37 -24.11
C PRO A 470 19.38 -12.10 -23.78
N ALA A 471 20.25 -11.98 -24.80
CA ALA A 471 21.67 -11.69 -24.58
C ALA A 471 21.90 -10.31 -23.95
N ILE A 472 21.11 -9.31 -24.32
CA ILE A 472 21.14 -7.96 -23.71
C ILE A 472 20.69 -8.01 -22.25
N ALA A 473 19.63 -8.78 -21.98
CA ALA A 473 19.12 -8.97 -20.63
C ALA A 473 20.19 -9.58 -19.70
N GLU A 474 20.89 -10.60 -20.19
CA GLU A 474 22.00 -11.24 -19.50
C GLU A 474 23.20 -10.30 -19.30
N MET A 475 23.69 -9.64 -20.37
CA MET A 475 24.84 -8.72 -20.29
C MET A 475 24.61 -7.52 -19.36
N LEU A 476 23.37 -7.04 -19.27
CA LEU A 476 23.01 -5.91 -18.42
C LEU A 476 22.51 -6.33 -17.04
N PHE A 477 22.44 -7.63 -16.73
CA PHE A 477 21.89 -8.16 -15.48
C PHE A 477 20.44 -7.68 -15.20
N ILE A 478 19.59 -7.65 -16.23
CA ILE A 478 18.16 -7.28 -16.14
C ILE A 478 17.27 -8.42 -16.63
N SER A 479 15.97 -8.40 -16.30
CA SER A 479 15.05 -9.42 -16.83
C SER A 479 14.75 -9.19 -18.32
N GLU A 480 14.41 -10.24 -19.07
CA GLU A 480 13.98 -10.10 -20.47
C GLU A 480 12.79 -9.14 -20.64
N ASN A 481 11.89 -9.12 -19.66
CA ASN A 481 10.75 -8.19 -19.64
C ASN A 481 11.20 -6.73 -19.41
N THR A 482 12.22 -6.52 -18.59
CA THR A 482 12.84 -5.21 -18.38
C THR A 482 13.53 -4.74 -19.66
N MET A 483 14.26 -5.63 -20.33
CA MET A 483 14.88 -5.34 -21.64
C MET A 483 13.81 -4.98 -22.69
N ARG A 484 12.72 -5.76 -22.79
CA ARG A 484 11.58 -5.46 -23.69
C ARG A 484 10.94 -4.10 -23.38
N THR A 485 10.80 -3.77 -22.09
CA THR A 485 10.29 -2.48 -21.65
C THR A 485 11.22 -1.33 -22.08
N HIS A 486 12.53 -1.48 -21.90
CA HIS A 486 13.51 -0.51 -22.37
C HIS A 486 13.46 -0.36 -23.90
N SER A 487 13.39 -1.45 -24.67
CA SER A 487 13.24 -1.38 -26.14
C SER A 487 11.97 -0.63 -26.55
N LYS A 488 10.84 -0.87 -25.88
CA LYS A 488 9.58 -0.17 -26.17
C LYS A 488 9.66 1.32 -25.87
N ARG A 489 10.30 1.71 -24.77
CA ARG A 489 10.52 3.12 -24.40
C ARG A 489 11.47 3.81 -25.37
N ILE A 490 12.55 3.16 -25.78
CA ILE A 490 13.48 3.65 -26.81
C ILE A 490 12.71 3.89 -28.12
N TYR A 491 11.89 2.94 -28.55
CA TYR A 491 11.09 3.06 -29.77
C TYR A 491 10.07 4.20 -29.69
N ALA A 492 9.41 4.39 -28.54
CA ALA A 492 8.49 5.50 -28.34
C ALA A 492 9.21 6.86 -28.34
N LYS A 493 10.41 6.96 -27.75
CA LYS A 493 11.19 8.22 -27.72
C LYS A 493 11.78 8.60 -29.07
N LEU A 494 12.09 7.60 -29.90
CA LEU A 494 12.65 7.78 -31.24
C LEU A 494 11.58 7.84 -32.34
N ASP A 495 10.29 7.69 -31.97
CA ASP A 495 9.16 7.58 -32.89
C ASP A 495 9.34 6.52 -33.99
N ILE A 496 9.79 5.33 -33.58
CA ILE A 496 10.00 4.17 -34.46
C ILE A 496 9.20 2.95 -33.99
N HIS A 497 9.01 1.99 -34.87
CA HIS A 497 8.23 0.79 -34.61
C HIS A 497 9.04 -0.51 -34.76
N LYS A 498 10.23 -0.48 -35.38
CA LYS A 498 11.03 -1.68 -35.63
C LYS A 498 12.53 -1.46 -35.40
N LYS A 499 13.24 -2.53 -35.03
CA LYS A 499 14.71 -2.54 -34.88
C LYS A 499 15.44 -2.08 -36.17
N GLN A 500 14.90 -2.37 -37.35
CA GLN A 500 15.49 -1.91 -38.62
C GLN A 500 15.45 -0.39 -38.77
N GLU A 501 14.38 0.27 -38.31
CA GLU A 501 14.28 1.74 -38.34
C GLU A 501 15.30 2.40 -37.41
N LEU A 502 15.58 1.78 -36.25
CA LEU A 502 16.66 2.20 -35.36
C LEU A 502 18.04 2.17 -36.05
N LEU A 503 18.33 1.12 -36.83
CA LEU A 503 19.59 0.99 -37.56
C LEU A 503 19.71 2.05 -38.65
N VAL A 504 18.62 2.31 -39.39
CA VAL A 504 18.56 3.37 -40.42
C VAL A 504 18.81 4.75 -39.81
N LEU A 505 18.19 5.06 -38.66
CA LEU A 505 18.38 6.33 -37.95
C LEU A 505 19.85 6.55 -37.51
N ILE A 506 20.56 5.49 -37.15
CA ILE A 506 21.97 5.58 -36.74
C ILE A 506 22.91 5.72 -37.92
N ASP A 507 22.57 5.12 -39.07
CA ASP A 507 23.34 5.29 -40.30
C ASP A 507 23.20 6.70 -40.91
N GLN A 508 22.09 7.39 -40.63
CA GLN A 508 21.82 8.77 -41.04
C GLN A 508 22.51 9.84 -40.17
N MET A 509 23.21 9.46 -39.08
CA MET A 509 23.99 10.36 -38.20
C MET A 509 25.49 10.40 -38.51
#